data_AF-A0A3C0T6C1-F1
#
_entry.id   AF-A0A3C0T6C1-F1
#
_cell.length_a   1.000
_cell.length_b   1.000
_cell.length_c   1.000
_cell.angle_alpha   90.00
_cell.angle_beta   90.00
_cell.angle_gamma   90.00
#
_symmetry.space_group_name_H-M   'P 1'
#
loop_
_entity.id
_entity.type
_entity.pdbx_description
1 polymer ?
#
loop_
_entity_poly.entity_id
_entity_poly.type
_entity_poly.pdbx_seq_one_letter_code
_entity_poly.pdbx_strand_id
1 'polypeptide(L)'
;MSTGLAQQESRLKELISKGREQGYLTYAEVNDHLPDDISDPDQIEDIIGMINDMGITVHEKAPSSDDMLVNDAESTDELAAEEAAAVLVAVENEAGRTTDPVRMYMREMGTVELLTREGEIVIAKRIEEGIRDVLHAAGQFPGTVEYILEQYDATFEEDGELLDVLIGFLDPAEHVAPAAQVVPGQPKEEDSESEQDKGPDPVLAAKRFEALQKQFKKTHRSIKRNGRGSEKALKELDALGDAFQFFKFVPKHYDNIVRIPREIHAQVRRQERHIINTCVRRGKMPRKKFLEKFTGKETDLKWAQKQIKAGFDGLKKFEDEIVRAQKRIKQASEECGLEVSEIKEIHRRMSIGEAKARRAKKDMVEANLRLVISIAKKYTNRGLQFLDLIQEGNIGLMKAVDKFEYRRGYKFSTYATWWIRQAITRSIADQARTIRIPVHMIETINKLSRISRQMLQEKGREPTPEELGERMEMPEDKVRRVLKIGKDPISMETPVGDDEDTHLGDFLDSDSSLGESSYVGSPVVSATDEGLREATKGVLSGLTAREAKVLRMRFGIDMNTDHTLEEVGKQFDVTRERIRQIEAKALRKLRHPTRSDHLKSFLDETS
;
A
#
# COMPACT_ATOMS: atom_id res chain seq x y z
N MET A 1 4.26 -48.03 9.78
CA MET A 1 4.73 -46.66 9.44
C MET A 1 6.18 -46.45 9.86
N SER A 2 6.69 -47.05 10.95
CA SER A 2 8.11 -46.91 11.36
C SER A 2 9.14 -47.66 10.49
N THR A 3 8.74 -48.68 9.74
CA THR A 3 9.65 -49.50 8.91
C THR A 3 9.99 -48.90 7.55
N GLY A 4 9.16 -47.98 7.03
CA GLY A 4 9.42 -47.28 5.76
C GLY A 4 10.47 -46.17 5.92
N LEU A 5 10.34 -45.36 6.97
CA LEU A 5 11.23 -44.23 7.28
C LEU A 5 12.69 -44.66 7.49
N ALA A 6 12.92 -45.77 8.20
CA ALA A 6 14.27 -46.30 8.41
C ALA A 6 14.92 -46.86 7.12
N GLN A 7 14.09 -47.30 6.16
CA GLN A 7 14.56 -47.81 4.88
C GLN A 7 14.86 -46.66 3.89
N GLN A 8 14.19 -45.52 4.05
CA GLN A 8 14.41 -44.30 3.27
C GLN A 8 15.72 -43.60 3.68
N GLU A 9 15.99 -43.46 4.99
CA GLU A 9 17.27 -42.92 5.50
C GLU A 9 18.51 -43.72 5.04
N SER A 10 18.35 -45.02 4.77
CA SER A 10 19.44 -45.89 4.27
C SER A 10 19.80 -45.56 2.82
N ARG A 11 18.81 -45.30 1.97
CA ARG A 11 19.00 -45.09 0.52
C ARG A 11 19.72 -43.77 0.21
N LEU A 12 19.39 -42.70 0.93
CA LEU A 12 20.04 -41.41 0.73
C LEU A 12 21.49 -41.42 1.24
N LYS A 13 21.76 -42.12 2.35
CA LYS A 13 23.14 -42.35 2.83
C LYS A 13 23.96 -43.16 1.84
N GLU A 14 23.35 -44.18 1.20
CA GLU A 14 23.98 -44.95 0.13
C GLU A 14 24.31 -44.06 -1.08
N LEU A 15 23.38 -43.18 -1.51
CA LEU A 15 23.61 -42.22 -2.59
C LEU A 15 24.77 -41.26 -2.29
N ILE A 16 24.81 -40.70 -1.07
CA ILE A 16 25.88 -39.78 -0.65
C ILE A 16 27.23 -40.51 -0.59
N SER A 17 27.28 -41.75 -0.09
CA SER A 17 28.51 -42.55 -0.12
C SER A 17 29.00 -42.82 -1.54
N LYS A 18 28.07 -43.16 -2.46
CA LYS A 18 28.39 -43.41 -3.86
C LYS A 18 28.89 -42.15 -4.57
N GLY A 19 28.26 -41.00 -4.33
CA GLY A 19 28.69 -39.72 -4.89
C GLY A 19 30.05 -39.26 -4.36
N ARG A 20 30.37 -39.52 -3.08
CA ARG A 20 31.71 -39.25 -2.51
C ARG A 20 32.80 -40.16 -3.09
N GLU A 21 32.49 -41.42 -3.36
CA GLU A 21 33.44 -42.36 -3.97
C GLU A 21 33.69 -42.06 -5.45
N GLN A 22 32.66 -41.63 -6.17
CA GLN A 22 32.74 -41.36 -7.61
C GLN A 22 33.18 -39.94 -7.94
N GLY A 23 32.99 -38.98 -7.02
CA GLY A 23 33.26 -37.55 -7.24
C GLY A 23 32.20 -36.84 -8.10
N TYR A 24 31.17 -37.55 -8.55
CA TYR A 24 30.03 -37.02 -9.30
C TYR A 24 28.79 -37.90 -9.07
N LEU A 25 27.62 -37.37 -9.40
CA LEU A 25 26.36 -38.12 -9.49
C LEU A 25 25.63 -37.76 -10.78
N THR A 26 24.83 -38.68 -11.34
CA THR A 26 23.96 -38.36 -12.48
C THR A 26 22.52 -38.06 -12.05
N TYR A 27 21.80 -37.24 -12.82
CA TYR A 27 20.37 -36.96 -12.54
C TYR A 27 19.52 -38.25 -12.45
N ALA A 28 19.84 -39.26 -13.25
CA ALA A 28 19.16 -40.56 -13.20
C ALA A 28 19.41 -41.28 -11.86
N GLU A 29 20.65 -41.28 -11.38
CA GLU A 29 21.00 -41.91 -10.10
C GLU A 29 20.39 -41.19 -8.91
N VAL A 30 20.36 -39.85 -8.94
CA VAL A 30 19.67 -39.05 -7.92
C VAL A 30 18.17 -39.38 -7.92
N ASN A 31 17.52 -39.39 -9.09
CA ASN A 31 16.09 -39.68 -9.22
C ASN A 31 15.71 -41.12 -8.83
N ASP A 32 16.57 -42.10 -9.09
CA ASP A 32 16.34 -43.51 -8.73
C ASP A 32 16.44 -43.78 -7.21
N HIS A 33 17.19 -42.94 -6.48
CA HIS A 33 17.41 -43.08 -5.04
C HIS A 33 16.50 -42.15 -4.21
N LEU A 34 15.79 -41.22 -4.86
CA LEU A 34 14.77 -40.39 -4.24
C LEU A 34 13.46 -41.18 -4.03
N PRO A 35 12.74 -40.98 -2.92
CA PRO A 35 11.42 -41.57 -2.71
C PRO A 35 10.39 -41.08 -3.73
N ASP A 36 9.46 -41.96 -4.14
CA ASP A 36 8.32 -41.63 -5.02
C ASP A 36 7.42 -40.50 -4.48
N ASP A 37 7.51 -40.19 -3.18
CA ASP A 37 6.78 -39.10 -2.52
C ASP A 37 7.35 -37.70 -2.83
N ILE A 38 8.61 -37.61 -3.26
CA ILE A 38 9.28 -36.36 -3.69
C ILE A 38 9.14 -36.24 -5.21
N SER A 39 7.99 -35.73 -5.65
CA SER A 39 7.69 -35.54 -7.08
C SER A 39 7.77 -34.08 -7.53
N ASP A 40 8.10 -33.17 -6.62
CA ASP A 40 8.17 -31.73 -6.88
C ASP A 40 9.55 -31.35 -7.46
N PRO A 41 9.62 -30.78 -8.69
CA PRO A 41 10.89 -30.39 -9.31
C PRO A 41 11.73 -29.44 -8.45
N ASP A 42 11.10 -28.50 -7.75
CA ASP A 42 11.78 -27.53 -6.89
C ASP A 42 12.48 -28.21 -5.70
N GLN A 43 11.87 -29.26 -5.13
CA GLN A 43 12.49 -30.04 -4.04
C GLN A 43 13.67 -30.87 -4.56
N ILE A 44 13.58 -31.36 -5.80
CA ILE A 44 14.67 -32.09 -6.45
C ILE A 44 15.84 -31.14 -6.73
N GLU A 45 15.57 -29.94 -7.23
CA GLU A 45 16.60 -28.89 -7.42
C GLU A 45 17.24 -28.46 -6.09
N ASP A 46 16.45 -28.27 -5.03
CA ASP A 46 16.97 -27.97 -3.68
C ASP A 46 17.89 -29.09 -3.17
N ILE A 47 17.51 -30.36 -3.36
CA ILE A 47 18.34 -31.52 -2.99
C ILE A 47 19.62 -31.56 -3.83
N ILE A 48 19.55 -31.28 -5.13
CA ILE A 48 20.72 -31.20 -6.01
C ILE A 48 21.65 -30.06 -5.58
N GLY A 49 21.09 -28.90 -5.21
CA GLY A 49 21.84 -27.78 -4.64
C GLY A 49 22.59 -28.19 -3.37
N MET A 50 21.91 -28.87 -2.44
CA MET A 50 22.54 -29.39 -1.22
C MET A 50 23.63 -30.44 -1.51
N ILE A 51 23.45 -31.29 -2.54
CA ILE A 51 24.46 -32.27 -2.97
C ILE A 51 25.69 -31.57 -3.58
N ASN A 52 25.48 -30.52 -4.37
CA ASN A 52 26.57 -29.69 -4.90
C ASN A 52 27.31 -28.96 -3.77
N ASP A 53 26.61 -28.43 -2.76
CA ASP A 53 27.21 -27.80 -1.57
C ASP A 53 28.05 -28.79 -0.74
N MET A 54 27.73 -30.09 -0.81
CA MET A 54 28.51 -31.17 -0.23
C MET A 54 29.77 -31.54 -1.06
N GLY A 55 30.03 -30.82 -2.15
CA GLY A 55 31.19 -31.02 -3.03
C GLY A 55 31.03 -32.15 -4.06
N ILE A 56 29.80 -32.60 -4.33
CA ILE A 56 29.51 -33.64 -5.33
C ILE A 56 28.79 -33.00 -6.52
N THR A 57 29.44 -32.94 -7.68
CA THR A 57 28.83 -32.33 -8.87
C THR A 57 27.81 -33.25 -9.53
N VAL A 58 26.59 -32.75 -9.74
CA VAL A 58 25.52 -33.50 -10.42
C VAL A 58 25.50 -33.18 -11.92
N HIS A 59 25.70 -34.18 -12.78
CA HIS A 59 25.72 -34.04 -14.25
C HIS A 59 24.54 -34.75 -14.93
N GLU A 60 24.06 -34.23 -16.06
CA GLU A 60 23.00 -34.88 -16.87
C GLU A 60 23.46 -36.21 -17.49
N LYS A 61 24.75 -36.30 -17.85
CA LYS A 61 25.41 -37.51 -18.32
C LYS A 61 26.75 -37.66 -17.61
N ALA A 62 27.19 -38.91 -17.42
CA ALA A 62 28.48 -39.18 -16.78
C ALA A 62 29.62 -38.44 -17.54
N PRO A 63 30.44 -37.63 -16.84
CA PRO A 63 31.56 -36.92 -17.45
C PRO A 63 32.58 -37.91 -18.02
N SER A 64 33.29 -37.50 -19.07
CA SER A 64 34.36 -38.30 -19.65
C SER A 64 35.58 -38.33 -18.73
N SER A 65 36.45 -39.33 -18.86
CA SER A 65 37.64 -39.48 -18.00
C SER A 65 38.60 -38.27 -18.03
N ASP A 66 38.53 -37.47 -19.09
CA ASP A 66 39.36 -36.26 -19.25
C ASP A 66 38.76 -35.05 -18.49
N ASP A 67 37.44 -34.97 -18.32
CA ASP A 67 36.76 -33.89 -17.59
C ASP A 67 36.94 -34.01 -16.07
N MET A 68 37.12 -35.24 -15.57
CA MET A 68 37.35 -35.52 -14.14
C MET A 68 38.67 -34.98 -13.60
N LEU A 69 39.66 -34.74 -14.47
CA LEU A 69 41.00 -34.33 -14.07
C LEU A 69 41.15 -32.81 -13.91
N VAL A 70 40.13 -32.02 -14.28
CA VAL A 70 40.20 -30.55 -14.33
C VAL A 70 39.56 -29.90 -13.09
N ASN A 71 38.69 -30.62 -12.37
CA ASN A 71 38.07 -30.14 -11.14
C ASN A 71 38.92 -30.56 -9.92
N ASP A 72 39.98 -29.79 -9.66
CA ASP A 72 40.76 -29.91 -8.43
C ASP A 72 39.83 -29.67 -7.21
N ALA A 73 39.98 -30.53 -6.21
CA ALA A 73 39.12 -30.61 -5.03
C ALA A 73 38.93 -29.25 -4.33
N GLU A 74 37.74 -28.67 -4.43
CA GLU A 74 37.27 -27.72 -3.43
C GLU A 74 37.25 -28.44 -2.08
N SER A 75 37.88 -27.84 -1.08
CA SER A 75 37.99 -28.38 0.27
C SER A 75 36.60 -28.69 0.83
N THR A 76 36.32 -29.98 1.03
CA THR A 76 35.13 -30.43 1.76
C THR A 76 35.22 -29.92 3.20
N ASP A 77 34.47 -28.88 3.52
CA ASP A 77 34.31 -28.45 4.90
C ASP A 77 33.44 -29.51 5.61
N GLU A 78 34.05 -30.40 6.41
CA GLU A 78 33.37 -31.51 7.08
C GLU A 78 32.15 -31.03 7.90
N LEU A 79 32.22 -29.80 8.42
CA LEU A 79 31.12 -29.14 9.14
C LEU A 79 29.92 -28.80 8.22
N ALA A 80 30.18 -28.28 7.02
CA ALA A 80 29.13 -27.99 6.04
C ALA A 80 28.47 -29.27 5.51
N ALA A 81 29.25 -30.33 5.37
CA ALA A 81 28.74 -31.63 4.92
C ALA A 81 27.89 -32.35 6.00
N GLU A 82 28.24 -32.22 7.29
CA GLU A 82 27.39 -32.70 8.39
C GLU A 82 26.11 -31.87 8.54
N GLU A 83 26.19 -30.55 8.34
CA GLU A 83 25.04 -29.65 8.38
C GLU A 83 24.07 -29.92 7.20
N ALA A 84 24.59 -30.06 5.98
CA ALA A 84 23.80 -30.42 4.80
C ALA A 84 23.13 -31.79 4.93
N ALA A 85 23.83 -32.79 5.46
CA ALA A 85 23.24 -34.11 5.73
C ALA A 85 22.14 -34.06 6.80
N ALA A 86 22.31 -33.26 7.86
CA ALA A 86 21.28 -33.04 8.87
C ALA A 86 20.06 -32.30 8.32
N VAL A 87 20.28 -31.34 7.41
CA VAL A 87 19.21 -30.60 6.73
C VAL A 87 18.44 -31.49 5.77
N LEU A 88 19.10 -32.33 4.97
CA LEU A 88 18.44 -33.30 4.07
C LEU A 88 17.53 -34.25 4.85
N VAL A 89 18.01 -34.78 5.98
CA VAL A 89 17.20 -35.64 6.88
C VAL A 89 16.04 -34.86 7.51
N ALA A 90 16.20 -33.57 7.80
CA ALA A 90 15.13 -32.72 8.32
C ALA A 90 14.09 -32.37 7.23
N VAL A 91 14.51 -32.16 5.98
CA VAL A 91 13.65 -31.89 4.82
C VAL A 91 12.78 -33.10 4.50
N GLU A 92 13.31 -34.31 4.66
CA GLU A 92 12.58 -35.57 4.48
C GLU A 92 11.49 -35.78 5.55
N ASN A 93 11.71 -35.33 6.78
CA ASN A 93 10.75 -35.47 7.88
C ASN A 93 9.50 -34.57 7.73
N GLU A 94 9.50 -33.60 6.81
CA GLU A 94 8.38 -32.69 6.55
C GLU A 94 7.85 -32.87 5.12
N ALA A 95 7.24 -34.02 4.82
CA ALA A 95 6.51 -34.25 3.59
C ALA A 95 5.47 -33.13 3.35
N GLY A 96 5.77 -32.24 2.40
CA GLY A 96 5.00 -31.02 2.11
C GLY A 96 5.72 -29.70 2.38
N ARG A 97 6.97 -29.68 2.85
CA ARG A 97 7.78 -28.47 2.89
C ARG A 97 8.12 -28.02 1.46
N THR A 98 7.52 -26.92 1.02
CA THR A 98 7.80 -26.29 -0.28
C THR A 98 8.38 -24.90 -0.04
N THR A 99 9.37 -24.53 -0.84
CA THR A 99 9.99 -23.21 -0.86
C THR A 99 9.17 -22.20 -1.68
N ASP A 100 8.28 -22.67 -2.56
CA ASP A 100 7.40 -21.81 -3.38
C ASP A 100 6.26 -21.19 -2.54
N PRO A 101 6.24 -19.87 -2.35
CA PRO A 101 5.19 -19.19 -1.61
C PRO A 101 3.80 -19.35 -2.26
N VAL A 102 3.71 -19.58 -3.58
CA VAL A 102 2.44 -19.83 -4.28
C VAL A 102 1.83 -21.14 -3.79
N ARG A 103 2.61 -22.22 -3.71
CA ARG A 103 2.12 -23.51 -3.23
C ARG A 103 1.73 -23.45 -1.75
N MET A 104 2.52 -22.78 -0.91
CA MET A 104 2.16 -22.55 0.50
C MET A 104 0.79 -21.88 0.63
N TYR A 105 0.57 -20.81 -0.15
CA TYR A 105 -0.70 -20.09 -0.16
C TYR A 105 -1.87 -20.94 -0.66
N MET A 106 -1.69 -21.71 -1.74
CA MET A 106 -2.73 -22.59 -2.27
C MET A 106 -3.14 -23.67 -1.27
N ARG A 107 -2.17 -24.22 -0.52
CA ARG A 107 -2.43 -25.20 0.54
C ARG A 107 -3.22 -24.61 1.70
N GLU A 108 -2.80 -23.46 2.23
CA GLU A 108 -3.50 -22.78 3.33
C GLU A 108 -4.94 -22.43 2.94
N MET A 109 -5.12 -21.86 1.76
CA MET A 109 -6.46 -21.57 1.23
C MET A 109 -7.28 -22.85 1.02
N GLY A 110 -6.64 -23.94 0.61
CA GLY A 110 -7.24 -25.24 0.41
C GLY A 110 -8.01 -25.76 1.64
N THR A 111 -7.59 -25.37 2.84
CA THR A 111 -8.21 -25.79 4.12
C THR A 111 -9.60 -25.22 4.36
N VAL A 112 -9.95 -24.08 3.74
CA VAL A 112 -11.23 -23.39 3.95
C VAL A 112 -12.26 -23.91 2.97
N GLU A 113 -13.44 -24.31 3.42
CA GLU A 113 -14.52 -24.80 2.56
C GLU A 113 -15.18 -23.69 1.71
N LEU A 114 -15.78 -24.09 0.59
CA LEU A 114 -16.55 -23.18 -0.27
C LEU A 114 -17.89 -22.83 0.37
N LEU A 115 -18.29 -21.56 0.27
CA LEU A 115 -19.55 -21.09 0.84
C LEU A 115 -20.72 -21.30 -0.12
N THR A 116 -21.87 -21.73 0.43
CA THR A 116 -23.14 -21.74 -0.31
C THR A 116 -23.78 -20.35 -0.31
N ARG A 117 -24.74 -20.09 -1.21
CA ARG A 117 -25.50 -18.82 -1.25
C ARG A 117 -26.17 -18.50 0.09
N GLU A 118 -26.72 -19.52 0.77
CA GLU A 118 -27.33 -19.35 2.09
C GLU A 118 -26.27 -18.98 3.13
N GLY A 119 -25.10 -19.63 3.07
CA GLY A 119 -23.94 -19.27 3.88
C GLY A 119 -23.50 -17.82 3.69
N GLU A 120 -23.48 -17.32 2.44
CA GLU A 120 -23.16 -15.91 2.15
C GLU A 120 -24.12 -14.95 2.87
N ILE A 121 -25.41 -15.24 2.84
CA ILE A 121 -26.44 -14.43 3.50
C ILE A 121 -26.30 -14.49 5.02
N VAL A 122 -26.04 -15.68 5.58
CA VAL A 122 -25.84 -15.84 7.03
C VAL A 122 -24.63 -15.04 7.52
N ILE A 123 -23.52 -15.07 6.78
CA ILE A 123 -22.33 -14.28 7.12
C ILE A 123 -22.62 -12.78 6.98
N ALA A 124 -23.30 -12.36 5.91
CA ALA A 124 -23.68 -10.95 5.72
C ALA A 124 -24.59 -10.45 6.86
N LYS A 125 -25.56 -11.25 7.31
CA LYS A 125 -26.40 -10.96 8.49
C LYS A 125 -25.56 -10.85 9.77
N ARG A 126 -24.59 -11.74 9.98
CA ARG A 126 -23.66 -11.67 11.12
C ARG A 126 -22.80 -10.39 11.10
N ILE A 127 -22.40 -9.91 9.92
CA ILE A 127 -21.69 -8.63 9.76
C ILE A 127 -22.61 -7.47 10.17
N GLU A 128 -23.84 -7.41 9.63
CA GLU A 128 -24.81 -6.37 9.97
C GLU A 128 -25.15 -6.38 11.46
N GLU A 129 -25.34 -7.54 12.08
CA GLU A 129 -25.52 -7.66 13.53
C GLU A 129 -24.35 -7.10 14.33
N GLY A 130 -23.11 -7.42 13.96
CA GLY A 130 -21.95 -6.88 14.66
C GLY A 130 -21.85 -5.34 14.56
N ILE A 131 -22.23 -4.77 13.41
CA ILE A 131 -22.31 -3.31 13.22
C ILE A 131 -23.44 -2.72 14.06
N ARG A 132 -24.62 -3.36 14.11
CA ARG A 132 -25.74 -2.94 14.96
C ARG A 132 -25.38 -2.97 16.44
N ASP A 133 -24.69 -4.02 16.90
CA ASP A 133 -24.21 -4.13 18.29
C ASP A 133 -23.25 -2.99 18.65
N VAL A 134 -22.37 -2.59 17.72
CA VAL A 134 -21.46 -1.45 17.86
C VAL A 134 -22.23 -0.14 17.98
N LEU A 135 -23.16 0.11 17.04
CA LEU A 135 -23.95 1.34 17.03
C LEU A 135 -24.85 1.43 18.25
N HIS A 136 -25.49 0.34 18.66
CA HIS A 136 -26.30 0.31 19.88
C HIS A 136 -25.48 0.72 21.11
N ALA A 137 -24.26 0.16 21.27
CA ALA A 137 -23.38 0.53 22.37
C ALA A 137 -22.89 1.99 22.26
N ALA A 138 -22.51 2.44 21.06
CA ALA A 138 -22.02 3.79 20.82
C ALA A 138 -23.12 4.86 21.03
N GLY A 139 -24.37 4.55 20.71
CA GLY A 139 -25.52 5.43 20.94
C GLY A 139 -25.83 5.67 22.42
N GLN A 140 -25.38 4.79 23.31
CA GLN A 140 -25.45 5.01 24.75
C GLN A 140 -24.36 5.97 25.25
N PHE A 141 -23.27 6.14 24.49
CA PHE A 141 -22.17 7.02 24.86
C PHE A 141 -22.52 8.49 24.61
N PRO A 142 -22.35 9.40 25.60
CA PRO A 142 -22.62 10.83 25.42
C PRO A 142 -21.78 11.46 24.31
N GLY A 143 -22.36 12.40 23.57
CA GLY A 143 -21.70 13.08 22.44
C GLY A 143 -21.81 12.35 21.10
N THR A 144 -21.99 11.02 21.08
CA THR A 144 -22.07 10.26 19.82
C THR A 144 -23.30 10.63 18.99
N VAL A 145 -24.49 10.58 19.60
CA VAL A 145 -25.75 10.89 18.91
C VAL A 145 -25.84 12.38 18.59
N GLU A 146 -25.34 13.24 19.48
CA GLU A 146 -25.28 14.69 19.30
C GLU A 146 -24.44 15.06 18.07
N TYR A 147 -23.24 14.49 17.94
CA TYR A 147 -22.39 14.66 16.76
C TYR A 147 -23.13 14.32 15.46
N ILE A 148 -23.86 13.20 15.41
CA ILE A 148 -24.58 12.81 14.19
C ILE A 148 -25.77 13.74 13.91
N LEU A 149 -26.48 14.20 14.94
CA LEU A 149 -27.55 15.17 14.77
C LEU A 149 -27.00 16.52 14.27
N GLU A 150 -25.87 16.98 14.78
CA GLU A 150 -25.19 18.20 14.29
C GLU A 150 -24.74 18.05 12.83
N GLN A 151 -24.16 16.90 12.46
CA GLN A 151 -23.78 16.65 11.07
C GLN A 151 -24.99 16.56 10.14
N TYR A 152 -26.12 16.03 10.62
CA TYR A 152 -27.36 16.03 9.86
C TYR A 152 -27.93 17.45 9.71
N ASP A 153 -27.95 18.24 10.77
CA ASP A 153 -28.42 19.63 10.72
C ASP A 153 -27.53 20.48 9.78
N ALA A 154 -26.21 20.27 9.81
CA ALA A 154 -25.25 20.93 8.91
C ALA A 154 -25.49 20.65 7.42
N THR A 155 -26.03 19.47 7.05
CA THR A 155 -26.36 19.21 5.64
C THR A 155 -27.45 20.15 5.09
N PHE A 156 -28.32 20.68 5.94
CA PHE A 156 -29.32 21.67 5.53
C PHE A 156 -28.77 23.10 5.44
N GLU A 157 -27.66 23.40 6.10
CA GLU A 157 -27.06 24.74 6.15
C GLU A 157 -26.02 24.97 5.04
N GLU A 158 -25.25 23.93 4.67
CA GLU A 158 -24.09 24.04 3.77
C GLU A 158 -24.34 23.52 2.33
N ASP A 159 -25.59 23.40 1.89
CA ASP A 159 -25.97 22.73 0.61
C ASP A 159 -25.41 21.29 0.50
N GLY A 160 -25.27 20.59 1.64
CA GLY A 160 -24.72 19.23 1.70
C GLY A 160 -25.71 18.16 1.24
N GLU A 161 -25.21 17.06 0.66
CA GLU A 161 -26.07 15.95 0.24
C GLU A 161 -26.30 14.97 1.41
N LEU A 162 -27.50 14.40 1.54
CA LEU A 162 -27.81 13.39 2.56
C LEU A 162 -26.85 12.18 2.49
N LEU A 163 -26.35 11.88 1.28
CA LEU A 163 -25.37 10.83 1.01
C LEU A 163 -24.02 11.02 1.72
N ASP A 164 -23.68 12.25 2.12
CA ASP A 164 -22.45 12.54 2.85
C ASP A 164 -22.52 12.01 4.29
N VAL A 165 -23.71 11.96 4.89
CA VAL A 165 -23.94 11.50 6.26
C VAL A 165 -24.39 10.04 6.29
N LEU A 166 -25.35 9.67 5.42
CA LEU A 166 -26.06 8.40 5.49
C LEU A 166 -26.03 7.65 4.15
N ILE A 167 -25.62 6.38 4.18
CA ILE A 167 -25.73 5.49 3.02
C ILE A 167 -27.11 4.83 2.96
N GLY A 168 -27.68 4.45 4.12
CA GLY A 168 -28.95 3.72 4.19
C GLY A 168 -29.35 3.28 5.59
N PHE A 169 -30.17 2.23 5.68
CA PHE A 169 -30.62 1.64 6.93
C PHE A 169 -30.33 0.13 7.03
N LEU A 170 -30.07 -0.36 8.24
CA LEU A 170 -29.73 -1.74 8.60
C LEU A 170 -30.96 -2.51 9.16
N ASP A 171 -32.13 -2.33 8.57
CA ASP A 171 -33.37 -2.96 9.06
C ASP A 171 -33.33 -4.48 8.89
N PRO A 172 -33.66 -5.34 9.86
CA PRO A 172 -33.59 -6.78 9.66
C PRO A 172 -34.44 -7.25 8.45
N ALA A 173 -33.82 -7.87 7.45
CA ALA A 173 -34.53 -8.51 6.34
C ALA A 173 -34.68 -10.00 6.61
N GLU A 174 -35.92 -10.45 6.85
CA GLU A 174 -36.23 -11.88 7.03
C GLU A 174 -36.19 -12.63 5.71
N HIS A 175 -36.78 -12.07 4.64
CA HIS A 175 -36.81 -12.68 3.31
C HIS A 175 -36.16 -11.78 2.26
N VAL A 176 -35.24 -12.34 1.49
CA VAL A 176 -34.62 -11.67 0.35
C VAL A 176 -34.96 -12.49 -0.89
N ALA A 177 -35.81 -11.94 -1.76
CA ALA A 177 -36.13 -12.56 -3.03
C ALA A 177 -34.85 -12.64 -3.90
N PRO A 178 -34.60 -13.75 -4.61
CA PRO A 178 -33.55 -13.79 -5.61
C PRO A 178 -33.79 -12.71 -6.67
N ALA A 179 -32.76 -11.91 -6.97
CA ALA A 179 -32.81 -11.07 -8.16
C ALA A 179 -33.00 -11.98 -9.38
N ALA A 180 -33.93 -11.62 -10.28
CA ALA A 180 -34.10 -12.30 -11.55
C ALA A 180 -32.74 -12.37 -12.26
N GLN A 181 -32.34 -13.56 -12.68
CA GLN A 181 -31.08 -13.76 -13.39
C GLN A 181 -31.11 -12.92 -14.67
N VAL A 182 -30.19 -11.96 -14.80
CA VAL A 182 -29.96 -11.28 -16.07
C VAL A 182 -29.48 -12.33 -17.06
N VAL A 183 -30.37 -12.80 -17.91
CA VAL A 183 -30.05 -13.73 -19.00
C VAL A 183 -29.19 -12.96 -20.01
N PRO A 184 -27.97 -13.42 -20.36
CA PRO A 184 -27.17 -12.76 -21.38
C PRO A 184 -27.85 -12.97 -22.74
N GLY A 185 -28.42 -11.92 -23.33
CA GLY A 185 -28.90 -11.96 -24.72
C GLY A 185 -30.28 -11.35 -25.00
N GLN A 186 -31.01 -10.85 -24.01
CA GLN A 186 -32.17 -9.98 -24.30
C GLN A 186 -31.71 -8.53 -24.50
N PRO A 187 -32.16 -7.85 -25.57
CA PRO A 187 -31.88 -6.44 -25.76
C PRO A 187 -32.46 -5.69 -24.56
N LYS A 188 -31.66 -4.77 -24.00
CA LYS A 188 -32.16 -3.78 -23.06
C LYS A 188 -33.32 -3.07 -23.75
N GLU A 189 -34.55 -3.33 -23.30
CA GLU A 189 -35.55 -2.26 -23.38
C GLU A 189 -34.97 -1.12 -22.55
N GLU A 190 -34.81 0.03 -23.21
CA GLU A 190 -34.39 1.28 -22.61
C GLU A 190 -35.50 1.74 -21.65
N ASP A 191 -35.67 1.03 -20.54
CA ASP A 191 -36.30 1.63 -19.38
C ASP A 191 -35.31 2.68 -18.87
N SER A 192 -35.76 3.91 -18.96
CA SER A 192 -35.23 5.10 -18.33
C SER A 192 -35.19 4.92 -16.81
N GLU A 193 -34.31 4.06 -16.30
CA GLU A 193 -33.84 4.12 -14.92
C GLU A 193 -32.99 5.39 -14.83
N SER A 194 -33.68 6.48 -14.55
CA SER A 194 -33.10 7.70 -14.02
C SER A 194 -32.02 7.32 -13.00
N GLU A 195 -30.82 7.85 -13.22
CA GLU A 195 -29.66 7.90 -12.31
C GLU A 195 -29.95 8.46 -10.89
N GLN A 196 -31.22 8.59 -10.48
CA GLN A 196 -31.69 9.36 -9.33
C GLN A 196 -31.91 8.55 -8.03
N ASP A 197 -31.92 7.21 -8.06
CA ASP A 197 -32.34 6.42 -6.87
C ASP A 197 -31.19 5.67 -6.17
N LYS A 198 -30.00 6.30 -6.09
CA LYS A 198 -28.81 5.73 -5.42
C LYS A 198 -28.69 6.10 -3.93
N GLY A 199 -29.63 6.89 -3.38
CA GLY A 199 -29.58 7.37 -2.00
C GLY A 199 -30.71 6.88 -1.11
N PRO A 200 -30.57 6.99 0.22
CA PRO A 200 -31.66 6.72 1.13
C PRO A 200 -32.82 7.68 0.87
N ASP A 201 -34.06 7.18 0.90
CA ASP A 201 -35.26 8.02 0.76
C ASP A 201 -35.21 9.17 1.78
N PRO A 202 -35.10 10.44 1.32
CA PRO A 202 -34.92 11.59 2.18
C PRO A 202 -36.10 11.78 3.14
N VAL A 203 -37.31 11.38 2.75
CA VAL A 203 -38.51 11.47 3.58
C VAL A 203 -38.45 10.46 4.73
N LEU A 204 -38.05 9.22 4.45
CA LEU A 204 -37.85 8.20 5.47
C LEU A 204 -36.71 8.58 6.42
N ALA A 205 -35.62 9.12 5.89
CA ALA A 205 -34.50 9.60 6.69
C ALA A 205 -34.92 10.72 7.65
N ALA A 206 -35.62 11.75 7.16
CA ALA A 206 -36.12 12.83 8.01
C ALA A 206 -37.01 12.31 9.16
N LYS A 207 -37.93 11.36 8.88
CA LYS A 207 -38.77 10.74 9.92
C LYS A 207 -37.94 10.01 11.00
N ARG A 208 -36.90 9.27 10.59
CA ARG A 208 -36.04 8.53 11.52
C ARG A 208 -35.13 9.44 12.33
N PHE A 209 -34.55 10.47 11.71
CA PHE A 209 -33.77 11.49 12.42
C PHE A 209 -34.64 12.30 13.40
N GLU A 210 -35.88 12.63 13.04
CA GLU A 210 -36.81 13.28 13.95
C GLU A 210 -37.16 12.38 15.15
N ALA A 211 -37.40 11.08 14.91
CA ALA A 211 -37.64 10.10 15.96
C ALA A 211 -36.41 9.97 16.89
N LEU A 212 -35.21 9.91 16.32
CA LEU A 212 -33.94 9.88 17.06
C LEU A 212 -33.77 11.15 17.90
N GLN A 213 -34.04 12.33 17.34
CA GLN A 213 -33.92 13.60 18.05
C GLN A 213 -34.93 13.71 19.22
N LYS A 214 -36.17 13.23 19.02
CA LYS A 214 -37.19 13.14 20.08
C LYS A 214 -36.74 12.20 21.20
N GLN A 215 -36.24 11.01 20.85
CA GLN A 215 -35.77 10.04 21.83
C GLN A 215 -34.53 10.58 22.58
N PHE A 216 -33.58 11.19 21.88
CA PHE A 216 -32.40 11.82 22.48
C PHE A 216 -32.77 12.88 23.53
N LYS A 217 -33.70 13.79 23.18
CA LYS A 217 -34.21 14.82 24.11
C LYS A 217 -34.89 14.18 25.34
N LYS A 218 -35.65 13.10 25.15
CA LYS A 218 -36.32 12.36 26.23
C LYS A 218 -35.31 11.67 27.16
N THR A 219 -34.33 10.97 26.60
CA THR A 219 -33.26 10.30 27.35
C THR A 219 -32.44 11.31 28.14
N HIS A 220 -32.07 12.44 27.55
CA HIS A 220 -31.32 13.50 28.22
C HIS A 220 -32.09 14.13 29.41
N ARG A 221 -33.41 14.36 29.25
CA ARG A 221 -34.27 14.81 30.36
C ARG A 221 -34.38 13.77 31.48
N SER A 222 -34.49 12.49 31.13
CA SER A 222 -34.55 11.39 32.12
C SER A 222 -33.25 11.29 32.93
N ILE A 223 -32.10 11.39 32.26
CA ILE A 223 -30.77 11.38 32.90
C ILE A 223 -30.63 12.57 33.86
N LYS A 224 -31.01 13.79 33.43
CA LYS A 224 -30.95 14.99 34.28
C LYS A 224 -31.85 14.88 35.52
N ARG A 225 -33.01 14.24 35.43
CA ARG A 225 -33.99 14.16 36.53
C ARG A 225 -33.71 13.01 37.50
N ASN A 226 -33.39 11.82 36.99
CA ASN A 226 -33.35 10.59 37.80
C ASN A 226 -31.91 10.08 38.03
N GLY A 227 -30.91 10.68 37.38
CA GLY A 227 -29.55 10.14 37.32
C GLY A 227 -29.44 8.99 36.31
N ARG A 228 -28.24 8.82 35.77
CA ARG A 228 -27.96 7.86 34.69
C ARG A 228 -28.13 6.40 35.11
N GLY A 229 -27.79 6.06 36.35
CA GLY A 229 -27.93 4.71 36.91
C GLY A 229 -29.35 4.32 37.33
N SER A 230 -30.37 5.17 37.11
CA SER A 230 -31.75 4.82 37.43
C SER A 230 -32.34 3.85 36.40
N GLU A 231 -33.20 2.92 36.84
CA GLU A 231 -33.84 1.94 35.95
C GLU A 231 -34.62 2.61 34.80
N LYS A 232 -35.22 3.78 35.06
CA LYS A 232 -35.90 4.58 34.03
C LYS A 232 -34.91 5.19 33.02
N ALA A 233 -33.74 5.65 33.45
CA ALA A 233 -32.74 6.19 32.53
C ALA A 233 -32.11 5.08 31.67
N LEU A 234 -31.87 3.90 32.24
CA LEU A 234 -31.37 2.73 31.50
C LEU A 234 -32.34 2.29 30.40
N LYS A 235 -33.65 2.21 30.69
CA LYS A 235 -34.67 1.90 29.68
C LYS A 235 -34.70 2.92 28.53
N GLU A 236 -34.55 4.21 28.83
CA GLU A 236 -34.52 5.25 27.79
C GLU A 236 -33.19 5.28 27.01
N LEU A 237 -32.08 4.84 27.62
CA LEU A 237 -30.78 4.67 26.98
C LEU A 237 -30.77 3.46 26.04
N ASP A 238 -31.38 2.35 26.45
CA ASP A 238 -31.57 1.19 25.59
C ASP A 238 -32.48 1.54 24.40
N ALA A 239 -33.61 2.24 24.64
CA ALA A 239 -34.46 2.73 23.56
C ALA A 239 -33.76 3.72 22.60
N LEU A 240 -32.80 4.51 23.11
CA LEU A 240 -31.96 5.36 22.26
C LEU A 240 -30.98 4.54 21.40
N GLY A 241 -30.36 3.51 22.00
CA GLY A 241 -29.52 2.55 21.28
C GLY A 241 -30.30 1.80 20.20
N ASP A 242 -31.54 1.40 20.50
CA ASP A 242 -32.43 0.73 19.57
C ASP A 242 -32.84 1.61 18.39
N ALA A 243 -33.04 2.90 18.61
CA ALA A 243 -33.29 3.85 17.53
C ALA A 243 -32.03 4.05 16.67
N PHE A 244 -30.84 4.11 17.29
CA PHE A 244 -29.58 4.43 16.62
C PHE A 244 -28.94 3.25 15.86
N GLN A 245 -29.21 2.00 16.27
CA GLN A 245 -28.55 0.82 15.68
C GLN A 245 -28.87 0.59 14.19
N PHE A 246 -30.02 1.08 13.71
CA PHE A 246 -30.49 0.81 12.34
C PHE A 246 -29.95 1.78 11.29
N PHE A 247 -29.12 2.75 11.67
CA PHE A 247 -28.53 3.69 10.71
C PHE A 247 -27.27 3.10 10.06
N LYS A 248 -27.13 3.21 8.73
CA LYS A 248 -25.90 2.86 7.99
C LYS A 248 -25.17 4.12 7.58
N PHE A 249 -24.24 4.57 8.42
CA PHE A 249 -23.45 5.78 8.18
C PHE A 249 -22.34 5.57 7.15
N VAL A 250 -21.92 6.67 6.51
CA VAL A 250 -20.70 6.71 5.70
C VAL A 250 -19.49 6.36 6.57
N PRO A 251 -18.47 5.62 6.06
CA PRO A 251 -17.32 5.18 6.86
C PRO A 251 -16.64 6.28 7.67
N LYS A 252 -16.52 7.50 7.12
CA LYS A 252 -15.97 8.66 7.83
C LYS A 252 -16.73 8.98 9.13
N HIS A 253 -18.06 9.00 9.07
CA HIS A 253 -18.90 9.26 10.25
C HIS A 253 -18.93 8.06 11.19
N TYR A 254 -18.99 6.83 10.66
CA TYR A 254 -18.90 5.61 11.45
C TYR A 254 -17.59 5.53 12.27
N ASP A 255 -16.46 5.84 11.66
CA ASP A 255 -15.16 5.83 12.33
C ASP A 255 -15.10 6.90 13.43
N ASN A 256 -15.68 8.09 13.20
CA ASN A 256 -15.76 9.14 14.21
C ASN A 256 -16.66 8.74 15.40
N ILE A 257 -17.81 8.12 15.15
CA ILE A 257 -18.70 7.56 16.19
C ILE A 257 -17.92 6.59 17.08
N VAL A 258 -17.16 5.67 16.49
CA VAL A 258 -16.37 4.65 17.22
C VAL A 258 -15.16 5.27 17.93
N ARG A 259 -14.57 6.33 17.34
CA ARG A 259 -13.38 7.00 17.88
C ARG A 259 -13.67 7.69 19.21
N ILE A 260 -14.82 8.36 19.35
CA ILE A 260 -15.18 9.13 20.55
C ILE A 260 -15.09 8.27 21.84
N PRO A 261 -15.80 7.12 21.98
CA PRO A 261 -15.67 6.27 23.16
C PRO A 261 -14.27 5.65 23.31
N ARG A 262 -13.61 5.33 22.19
CA ARG A 262 -12.30 4.67 22.17
C ARG A 262 -11.20 5.57 22.72
N GLU A 263 -11.18 6.84 22.37
CA GLU A 263 -10.18 7.80 22.84
C GLU A 263 -10.28 8.01 24.35
N ILE A 264 -11.50 8.23 24.87
CA ILE A 264 -11.75 8.40 26.29
C ILE A 264 -11.34 7.12 27.06
N HIS A 265 -11.76 5.95 26.59
CA HIS A 265 -11.35 4.70 27.21
C HIS A 265 -9.83 4.49 27.16
N ALA A 266 -9.17 4.84 26.05
CA ALA A 266 -7.71 4.75 25.93
C ALA A 266 -6.98 5.70 26.89
N GLN A 267 -7.51 6.92 27.11
CA GLN A 267 -6.99 7.84 28.11
C GLN A 267 -7.08 7.24 29.53
N VAL A 268 -8.24 6.69 29.91
CA VAL A 268 -8.44 6.01 31.20
C VAL A 268 -7.47 4.84 31.34
N ARG A 269 -7.40 3.93 30.36
CA ARG A 269 -6.50 2.76 30.39
C ARG A 269 -5.03 3.13 30.47
N ARG A 270 -4.61 4.23 29.83
CA ARG A 270 -3.24 4.74 29.90
C ARG A 270 -2.88 5.12 31.34
N GLN A 271 -3.78 5.84 32.04
CA GLN A 271 -3.57 6.19 33.44
C GLN A 271 -3.64 4.97 34.36
N GLU A 272 -4.54 4.02 34.12
CA GLU A 272 -4.60 2.77 34.91
C GLU A 272 -3.32 1.95 34.79
N ARG A 273 -2.79 1.79 33.57
CA ARG A 273 -1.50 1.10 33.36
C ARG A 273 -0.36 1.82 34.07
N HIS A 274 -0.38 3.15 34.06
CA HIS A 274 0.60 3.95 34.80
C HIS A 274 0.49 3.69 36.32
N ILE A 275 -0.72 3.73 36.89
CA ILE A 275 -0.96 3.43 38.31
C ILE A 275 -0.54 1.99 38.65
N ILE A 276 -0.89 1.01 37.83
CA ILE A 276 -0.49 -0.40 38.04
C ILE A 276 1.04 -0.53 38.05
N ASN A 277 1.72 0.05 37.06
CA ASN A 277 3.19 -0.02 36.99
C ASN A 277 3.84 0.65 38.20
N THR A 278 3.34 1.81 38.62
CA THR A 278 3.86 2.54 39.78
C THR A 278 3.60 1.76 41.08
N CYS A 279 2.38 1.24 41.29
CA CYS A 279 2.03 0.51 42.51
C CYS A 279 2.71 -0.87 42.61
N VAL A 280 2.73 -1.64 41.52
CA VAL A 280 3.21 -3.03 41.52
C VAL A 280 4.72 -3.11 41.35
N ARG A 281 5.31 -2.41 40.37
CA ARG A 281 6.76 -2.50 40.10
C ARG A 281 7.57 -1.61 41.05
N ARG A 282 7.20 -0.33 41.18
CA ARG A 282 7.97 0.63 41.99
C ARG A 282 7.59 0.58 43.47
N GLY A 283 6.29 0.48 43.76
CA GLY A 283 5.73 0.42 45.11
C GLY A 283 5.72 -0.95 45.78
N LYS A 284 6.16 -2.01 45.07
CA LYS A 284 6.22 -3.40 45.54
C LYS A 284 4.89 -3.96 46.08
N MET A 285 3.75 -3.43 45.65
CA MET A 285 2.44 -4.00 46.01
C MET A 285 2.13 -5.24 45.16
N PRO A 286 1.71 -6.38 45.76
CA PRO A 286 1.29 -7.54 44.98
C PRO A 286 0.11 -7.23 44.06
N ARG A 287 0.22 -7.62 42.78
CA ARG A 287 -0.80 -7.34 41.74
C ARG A 287 -2.21 -7.77 42.14
N LYS A 288 -2.36 -8.94 42.79
CA LYS A 288 -3.67 -9.45 43.24
C LYS A 288 -4.34 -8.51 44.24
N LYS A 289 -3.60 -8.08 45.27
CA LYS A 289 -4.08 -7.13 46.30
C LYS A 289 -4.39 -5.76 45.70
N PHE A 290 -3.64 -5.32 44.69
CA PHE A 290 -3.94 -4.09 43.96
C PHE A 290 -5.30 -4.18 43.24
N LEU A 291 -5.53 -5.24 42.45
CA LEU A 291 -6.77 -5.41 41.68
C LEU A 291 -8.00 -5.47 42.59
N GLU A 292 -7.94 -6.22 43.69
CA GLU A 292 -9.04 -6.32 44.68
C GLU A 292 -9.40 -4.97 45.29
N LYS A 293 -8.42 -4.09 45.55
CA LYS A 293 -8.64 -2.82 46.24
C LYS A 293 -8.84 -1.61 45.33
N PHE A 294 -8.37 -1.67 44.09
CA PHE A 294 -8.42 -0.56 43.13
C PHE A 294 -9.67 -0.60 42.24
N THR A 295 -10.19 -1.79 41.95
CA THR A 295 -11.41 -1.94 41.13
C THR A 295 -12.60 -1.26 41.81
N GLY A 296 -13.28 -0.35 41.09
CA GLY A 296 -14.41 0.43 41.61
C GLY A 296 -14.01 1.65 42.46
N LYS A 297 -12.73 1.95 42.62
CA LYS A 297 -12.21 3.16 43.30
C LYS A 297 -11.25 3.95 42.43
N GLU A 298 -11.39 3.86 41.12
CA GLU A 298 -10.44 4.49 40.18
C GLU A 298 -10.42 6.03 40.31
N THR A 299 -11.53 6.63 40.73
CA THR A 299 -11.71 8.08 40.92
C THR A 299 -11.47 8.57 42.36
N ASP A 300 -11.25 7.68 43.33
CA ASP A 300 -11.03 8.06 44.74
C ASP A 300 -9.59 8.58 44.94
N LEU A 301 -9.43 9.91 44.99
CA LEU A 301 -8.14 10.57 45.24
C LEU A 301 -7.53 10.22 46.60
N LYS A 302 -8.35 9.78 47.58
CA LYS A 302 -7.87 9.36 48.91
C LYS A 302 -7.43 7.90 48.93
N TRP A 303 -7.58 7.16 47.83
CA TRP A 303 -7.24 5.74 47.77
C TRP A 303 -5.76 5.48 48.08
N ALA A 304 -4.85 6.27 47.50
CA ALA A 304 -3.41 6.13 47.72
C ALA A 304 -3.05 6.27 49.21
N GLN A 305 -3.59 7.31 49.88
CA GLN A 305 -3.41 7.55 51.31
C GLN A 305 -3.96 6.41 52.18
N LYS A 306 -5.13 5.87 51.83
CA LYS A 306 -5.72 4.73 52.54
C LYS A 306 -4.84 3.48 52.43
N GLN A 307 -4.19 3.25 51.29
CA GLN A 307 -3.30 2.10 51.12
C GLN A 307 -1.96 2.28 51.84
N ILE A 308 -1.41 3.50 51.88
CA ILE A 308 -0.22 3.80 52.68
C ILE A 308 -0.50 3.48 54.16
N LYS A 309 -1.63 3.95 54.70
CA LYS A 309 -2.07 3.63 56.08
C LYS A 309 -2.32 2.14 56.33
N ALA A 310 -2.64 1.37 55.30
CA ALA A 310 -2.88 -0.08 55.38
C ALA A 310 -1.59 -0.93 55.32
N GLY A 311 -0.40 -0.31 55.38
CA GLY A 311 0.88 -1.01 55.48
C GLY A 311 1.67 -1.10 54.17
N PHE A 312 1.36 -0.27 53.16
CA PHE A 312 2.11 -0.23 51.89
C PHE A 312 2.98 1.03 51.78
N ASP A 313 4.01 1.13 52.62
CA ASP A 313 4.88 2.32 52.72
C ASP A 313 5.67 2.64 51.44
N GLY A 314 5.89 1.64 50.57
CA GLY A 314 6.54 1.82 49.26
C GLY A 314 5.79 2.77 48.32
N LEU A 315 4.51 3.06 48.58
CA LEU A 315 3.70 4.00 47.79
C LEU A 315 3.91 5.47 48.19
N LYS A 316 4.50 5.75 49.37
CA LYS A 316 4.62 7.12 49.90
C LYS A 316 5.43 8.05 48.99
N LYS A 317 6.44 7.52 48.29
CA LYS A 317 7.27 8.28 47.33
C LYS A 317 6.55 8.59 46.01
N PHE A 318 5.47 7.87 45.70
CA PHE A 318 4.76 7.94 44.43
C PHE A 318 3.30 8.39 44.59
N GLU A 319 2.92 8.86 45.78
CA GLU A 319 1.56 9.32 46.08
C GLU A 319 1.12 10.41 45.10
N ASP A 320 1.95 11.43 44.90
CA ASP A 320 1.65 12.55 43.99
C ASP A 320 1.49 12.11 42.53
N GLU A 321 2.25 11.11 42.08
CA GLU A 321 2.12 10.56 40.73
C GLU A 321 0.79 9.81 40.58
N ILE A 322 0.41 9.00 41.57
CA ILE A 322 -0.84 8.24 41.58
C ILE A 322 -2.04 9.19 41.63
N VAL A 323 -2.01 10.19 42.51
CA VAL A 323 -3.09 11.19 42.64
C VAL A 323 -3.23 12.00 41.35
N ARG A 324 -2.12 12.37 40.69
CA ARG A 324 -2.16 13.03 39.38
C ARG A 324 -2.83 12.15 38.31
N ALA A 325 -2.50 10.85 38.28
CA ALA A 325 -3.12 9.91 37.36
C ALA A 325 -4.61 9.71 37.65
N GLN A 326 -5.01 9.58 38.92
CA GLN A 326 -6.42 9.50 39.34
C GLN A 326 -7.18 10.79 39.02
N LYS A 327 -6.55 11.97 39.16
CA LYS A 327 -7.15 13.25 38.77
C LYS A 327 -7.45 13.30 37.27
N ARG A 328 -6.56 12.78 36.42
CA ARG A 328 -6.80 12.66 34.98
C ARG A 328 -7.91 11.68 34.64
N ILE A 329 -8.00 10.54 35.35
CA ILE A 329 -9.12 9.61 35.21
C ILE A 329 -10.43 10.30 35.60
N LYS A 330 -10.43 11.05 36.70
CA LYS A 330 -11.60 11.82 37.16
C LYS A 330 -12.00 12.88 36.14
N GLN A 331 -11.04 13.60 35.55
CA GLN A 331 -11.31 14.57 34.49
C GLN A 331 -11.97 13.91 33.27
N ALA A 332 -11.44 12.79 32.78
CA ALA A 332 -12.05 12.06 31.65
C ALA A 332 -13.47 11.55 31.97
N SER A 333 -13.72 11.15 33.22
CA SER A 333 -15.04 10.76 33.72
C SER A 333 -16.01 11.95 33.79
N GLU A 334 -15.53 13.12 34.24
CA GLU A 334 -16.29 14.37 34.30
C GLU A 334 -16.63 14.92 32.90
N GLU A 335 -15.68 14.87 31.96
CA GLU A 335 -15.87 15.30 30.56
C GLU A 335 -17.01 14.53 29.87
N CYS A 336 -17.10 13.23 30.13
CA CYS A 336 -18.15 12.38 29.54
C CYS A 336 -19.41 12.29 30.41
N GLY A 337 -19.36 12.70 31.67
CA GLY A 337 -20.45 12.49 32.63
C GLY A 337 -20.75 11.01 32.91
N LEU A 338 -19.75 10.14 32.78
CA LEU A 338 -19.86 8.69 32.95
C LEU A 338 -18.94 8.17 34.04
N GLU A 339 -19.35 7.12 34.74
CA GLU A 339 -18.43 6.40 35.63
C GLU A 339 -17.42 5.55 34.83
N VAL A 340 -16.25 5.31 35.41
CA VAL A 340 -15.18 4.51 34.77
C VAL A 340 -15.64 3.08 34.44
N SER A 341 -16.50 2.51 35.29
CA SER A 341 -17.15 1.21 35.08
C SER A 341 -18.02 1.21 33.82
N GLU A 342 -18.85 2.25 33.63
CA GLU A 342 -19.73 2.41 32.49
C GLU A 342 -18.93 2.62 31.19
N ILE A 343 -17.90 3.46 31.21
CA ILE A 343 -17.01 3.68 30.05
C ILE A 343 -16.40 2.36 29.59
N LYS A 344 -15.92 1.54 30.53
CA LYS A 344 -15.34 0.22 30.23
C LYS A 344 -16.38 -0.75 29.69
N GLU A 345 -17.59 -0.77 30.25
CA GLU A 345 -18.64 -1.69 29.80
C GLU A 345 -19.16 -1.32 28.40
N ILE A 346 -19.39 -0.03 28.12
CA ILE A 346 -19.76 0.44 26.78
C ILE A 346 -18.66 0.07 25.76
N HIS A 347 -17.40 0.38 26.08
CA HIS A 347 -16.27 0.01 25.22
C HIS A 347 -16.16 -1.51 25.03
N ARG A 348 -16.43 -2.30 26.06
CA ARG A 348 -16.43 -3.77 25.99
C ARG A 348 -17.51 -4.28 25.03
N ARG A 349 -18.75 -3.81 25.15
CA ARG A 349 -19.85 -4.16 24.25
C ARG A 349 -19.52 -3.79 22.80
N MET A 350 -19.00 -2.58 22.59
CA MET A 350 -18.54 -2.11 21.28
C MET A 350 -17.44 -3.01 20.71
N SER A 351 -16.42 -3.36 21.52
CA SER A 351 -15.32 -4.23 21.10
C SER A 351 -15.79 -5.64 20.72
N ILE A 352 -16.80 -6.17 21.41
CA ILE A 352 -17.41 -7.47 21.09
C ILE A 352 -18.14 -7.40 19.74
N GLY A 353 -18.95 -6.35 19.50
CA GLY A 353 -19.61 -6.13 18.22
C GLY A 353 -18.63 -5.99 17.06
N GLU A 354 -17.57 -5.19 17.23
CA GLU A 354 -16.50 -5.06 16.25
C GLU A 354 -15.79 -6.39 15.98
N ALA A 355 -15.50 -7.17 17.02
CA ALA A 355 -14.88 -8.48 16.87
C ALA A 355 -15.79 -9.48 16.13
N LYS A 356 -17.10 -9.45 16.39
CA LYS A 356 -18.09 -10.25 15.68
C LYS A 356 -18.14 -9.88 14.19
N ALA A 357 -18.24 -8.58 13.87
CA ALA A 357 -18.24 -8.09 12.49
C ALA A 357 -16.93 -8.42 11.77
N ARG A 358 -15.78 -8.16 12.40
CA ARG A 358 -14.44 -8.43 11.81
C ARG A 358 -14.22 -9.92 11.55
N ARG A 359 -14.64 -10.79 12.48
CA ARG A 359 -14.56 -12.24 12.28
C ARG A 359 -15.45 -12.67 11.12
N ALA A 360 -16.70 -12.22 11.07
CA ALA A 360 -17.60 -12.55 9.97
C ALA A 360 -17.07 -12.05 8.61
N LYS A 361 -16.48 -10.84 8.55
CA LYS A 361 -15.79 -10.34 7.35
C LYS A 361 -14.61 -11.23 6.95
N LYS A 362 -13.80 -11.65 7.92
CA LYS A 362 -12.68 -12.58 7.70
C LYS A 362 -13.18 -13.92 7.13
N ASP A 363 -14.18 -14.53 7.78
CA ASP A 363 -14.81 -15.78 7.32
C ASP A 363 -15.32 -15.64 5.86
N MET A 364 -15.90 -14.48 5.52
CA MET A 364 -16.39 -14.19 4.16
C MET A 364 -15.26 -14.07 3.13
N VAL A 365 -14.15 -13.41 3.48
CA VAL A 365 -12.99 -13.26 2.61
C VAL A 365 -12.31 -14.62 2.38
N GLU A 366 -12.05 -15.37 3.44
CA GLU A 366 -11.37 -16.67 3.39
C GLU A 366 -12.11 -17.67 2.50
N ALA A 367 -13.45 -17.73 2.59
CA ALA A 367 -14.26 -18.61 1.75
C ALA A 367 -14.23 -18.23 0.26
N ASN A 368 -13.87 -16.99 -0.08
CA ASN A 368 -13.88 -16.45 -1.45
C ASN A 368 -12.49 -16.25 -2.07
N LEU A 369 -11.40 -16.64 -1.41
CA LEU A 369 -10.04 -16.51 -1.94
C LEU A 369 -9.84 -17.24 -3.29
N ARG A 370 -10.52 -18.38 -3.48
CA ARG A 370 -10.50 -19.14 -4.75
C ARG A 370 -11.05 -18.34 -5.93
N LEU A 371 -12.06 -17.49 -5.69
CA LEU A 371 -12.61 -16.62 -6.71
C LEU A 371 -11.55 -15.63 -7.20
N VAL A 372 -10.76 -15.06 -6.30
CA VAL A 372 -9.68 -14.11 -6.64
C VAL A 372 -8.66 -14.77 -7.55
N ILE A 373 -8.19 -15.97 -7.21
CA ILE A 373 -7.25 -16.74 -8.04
C ILE A 373 -7.81 -16.99 -9.44
N SER A 374 -9.08 -17.41 -9.54
CA SER A 374 -9.73 -17.69 -10.82
C SER A 374 -9.79 -16.46 -11.74
N ILE A 375 -9.87 -15.26 -11.15
CA ILE A 375 -9.86 -13.99 -11.87
C ILE A 375 -8.42 -13.58 -12.20
N ALA A 376 -7.50 -13.64 -11.23
CA ALA A 376 -6.10 -13.25 -11.36
C ALA A 376 -5.36 -14.08 -12.43
N LYS A 377 -5.70 -15.37 -12.59
CA LYS A 377 -5.15 -16.24 -13.65
C LYS A 377 -5.30 -15.67 -15.06
N LYS A 378 -6.28 -14.79 -15.33
CA LYS A 378 -6.47 -14.15 -16.66
C LYS A 378 -5.54 -12.97 -16.92
N TYR A 379 -4.82 -12.54 -15.89
CA TYR A 379 -3.94 -11.37 -15.89
C TYR A 379 -2.47 -11.74 -15.65
N THR A 380 -2.14 -13.03 -15.61
CA THR A 380 -0.75 -13.50 -15.62
C THR A 380 -0.04 -13.00 -16.87
N ASN A 381 1.28 -12.83 -16.78
CA ASN A 381 2.14 -12.39 -17.88
C ASN A 381 1.83 -10.96 -18.40
N ARG A 382 1.36 -10.07 -17.52
CA ARG A 382 1.14 -8.64 -17.83
C ARG A 382 2.12 -7.70 -17.11
N GLY A 383 3.29 -8.21 -16.73
CA GLY A 383 4.37 -7.46 -16.08
C GLY A 383 4.36 -7.48 -14.54
N LEU A 384 3.37 -8.12 -13.91
CA LEU A 384 3.31 -8.29 -12.46
C LEU A 384 3.30 -9.77 -12.08
N GLN A 385 3.94 -10.13 -10.96
CA GLN A 385 4.00 -11.51 -10.48
C GLN A 385 2.60 -12.01 -10.08
N PHE A 386 2.38 -13.32 -10.18
CA PHE A 386 1.09 -13.92 -9.87
C PHE A 386 0.63 -13.70 -8.42
N LEU A 387 1.56 -13.75 -7.44
CA LEU A 387 1.26 -13.48 -6.04
C LEU A 387 0.77 -12.06 -5.83
N ASP A 388 1.42 -11.08 -6.44
CA ASP A 388 1.03 -9.67 -6.34
C ASP A 388 -0.37 -9.44 -6.93
N LEU A 389 -0.68 -10.05 -8.08
CA LEU A 389 -2.02 -10.02 -8.66
C LEU A 389 -3.07 -10.60 -7.71
N ILE A 390 -2.74 -11.68 -7.00
CA ILE A 390 -3.63 -12.29 -6.00
C ILE A 390 -3.81 -11.33 -4.82
N GLN A 391 -2.74 -10.72 -4.30
CA GLN A 391 -2.84 -9.81 -3.15
C GLN A 391 -3.67 -8.57 -3.47
N GLU A 392 -3.46 -7.96 -4.64
CA GLU A 392 -4.25 -6.81 -5.09
C GLU A 392 -5.72 -7.21 -5.34
N GLY A 393 -5.93 -8.42 -5.85
CA GLY A 393 -7.26 -9.02 -5.95
C GLY A 393 -7.92 -9.25 -4.59
N ASN A 394 -7.18 -9.69 -3.57
CA ASN A 394 -7.65 -9.89 -2.20
C ASN A 394 -8.02 -8.56 -1.55
N ILE A 395 -7.26 -7.49 -1.79
CA ILE A 395 -7.61 -6.12 -1.36
C ILE A 395 -8.92 -5.67 -2.03
N GLY A 396 -9.09 -5.96 -3.32
CA GLY A 396 -10.35 -5.73 -4.04
C GLY A 396 -11.52 -6.52 -3.45
N LEU A 397 -11.31 -7.79 -3.09
CA LEU A 397 -12.29 -8.65 -2.43
C LEU A 397 -12.71 -8.09 -1.06
N MET A 398 -11.76 -7.64 -0.24
CA MET A 398 -12.06 -7.02 1.06
C MET A 398 -12.97 -5.80 0.91
N LYS A 399 -12.69 -4.94 -0.07
CA LYS A 399 -13.55 -3.79 -0.40
C LYS A 399 -14.94 -4.22 -0.86
N ALA A 400 -15.05 -5.32 -1.60
CA ALA A 400 -16.33 -5.88 -2.02
C ALA A 400 -17.13 -6.38 -0.81
N VAL A 401 -16.50 -7.10 0.12
CA VAL A 401 -17.14 -7.58 1.36
C VAL A 401 -17.69 -6.42 2.18
N ASP A 402 -16.93 -5.33 2.32
CA ASP A 402 -17.36 -4.15 3.09
C ASP A 402 -18.59 -3.45 2.51
N LYS A 403 -18.76 -3.48 1.18
CA LYS A 403 -19.84 -2.79 0.46
C LYS A 403 -20.94 -3.74 -0.02
N PHE A 404 -20.89 -5.02 0.32
CA PHE A 404 -21.85 -6.00 -0.19
C PHE A 404 -23.22 -5.81 0.46
N GLU A 405 -24.27 -5.78 -0.37
CA GLU A 405 -25.66 -5.68 0.06
C GLU A 405 -26.44 -6.90 -0.40
N TYR A 406 -26.62 -7.87 0.50
CA TYR A 406 -27.33 -9.11 0.18
C TYR A 406 -28.81 -8.88 -0.18
N ARG A 407 -29.41 -7.78 0.31
CA ARG A 407 -30.82 -7.40 0.07
C ARG A 407 -31.17 -7.21 -1.40
N ARG A 408 -30.19 -6.86 -2.24
CA ARG A 408 -30.37 -6.74 -3.69
C ARG A 408 -30.60 -8.10 -4.37
N GLY A 409 -30.40 -9.22 -3.66
CA GLY A 409 -30.72 -10.56 -4.15
C GLY A 409 -29.67 -11.18 -5.09
N TYR A 410 -28.65 -10.43 -5.50
CA TYR A 410 -27.53 -10.93 -6.31
C TYR A 410 -26.56 -11.80 -5.48
N LYS A 411 -25.89 -12.75 -6.14
CA LYS A 411 -24.82 -13.56 -5.52
C LYS A 411 -23.60 -12.70 -5.23
N PHE A 412 -22.87 -13.02 -4.15
CA PHE A 412 -21.68 -12.26 -3.79
C PHE A 412 -20.60 -12.31 -4.88
N SER A 413 -20.40 -13.46 -5.52
CA SER A 413 -19.41 -13.64 -6.58
C SER A 413 -19.61 -12.68 -7.77
N THR A 414 -20.86 -12.40 -8.15
CA THR A 414 -21.19 -11.45 -9.23
C THR A 414 -20.70 -10.04 -8.89
N TYR A 415 -20.95 -9.59 -7.66
CA TYR A 415 -20.54 -8.28 -7.18
C TYR A 415 -19.02 -8.18 -6.97
N ALA A 416 -18.44 -9.19 -6.30
CA ALA A 416 -17.01 -9.23 -5.97
C ALA A 416 -16.13 -9.26 -7.23
N THR A 417 -16.56 -9.94 -8.29
CA THR A 417 -15.81 -10.02 -9.55
C THR A 417 -15.47 -8.64 -10.12
N TRP A 418 -16.36 -7.65 -9.98
CA TRP A 418 -16.12 -6.30 -10.48
C TRP A 418 -15.00 -5.60 -9.69
N TRP A 419 -15.08 -5.64 -8.35
CA TRP A 419 -14.07 -5.04 -7.46
C TRP A 419 -12.71 -5.72 -7.56
N ILE A 420 -12.66 -7.05 -7.65
CA ILE A 420 -11.43 -7.83 -7.82
C ILE A 420 -10.78 -7.45 -9.15
N ARG A 421 -11.55 -7.44 -10.26
CA ARG A 421 -11.04 -7.07 -11.58
C ARG A 421 -10.52 -5.64 -11.61
N GLN A 422 -11.25 -4.71 -11.00
CA GLN A 422 -10.86 -3.30 -10.94
C GLN A 422 -9.55 -3.11 -10.17
N ALA A 423 -9.41 -3.79 -9.03
CA ALA A 423 -8.19 -3.72 -8.23
C ALA A 423 -6.97 -4.28 -8.99
N ILE A 424 -7.10 -5.47 -9.57
CA ILE A 424 -6.04 -6.11 -10.37
C ILE A 424 -5.65 -5.24 -11.57
N THR A 425 -6.63 -4.78 -12.34
CA THR A 425 -6.37 -3.97 -13.55
C THR A 425 -5.69 -2.64 -13.19
N ARG A 426 -6.10 -2.03 -12.07
CA ARG A 426 -5.50 -0.80 -11.57
C ARG A 426 -4.07 -1.03 -11.08
N SER A 427 -3.79 -2.09 -10.33
CA SER A 427 -2.44 -2.42 -9.87
C SER A 427 -1.51 -2.66 -11.06
N ILE A 428 -1.94 -3.41 -12.07
CA ILE A 428 -1.15 -3.61 -13.30
C ILE A 428 -0.82 -2.27 -13.95
N ALA A 429 -1.80 -1.37 -14.06
CA ALA A 429 -1.57 -0.05 -14.63
C ALA A 429 -0.62 0.81 -13.76
N ASP A 430 -0.70 0.68 -12.44
CA ASP A 430 0.03 1.54 -11.52
C ASP A 430 1.47 1.07 -11.24
N GLN A 431 1.73 -0.25 -11.26
CA GLN A 431 2.96 -0.88 -10.75
C GLN A 431 3.70 -1.78 -11.75
N ALA A 432 3.06 -2.31 -12.81
CA ALA A 432 3.68 -3.35 -13.65
C ALA A 432 4.80 -2.84 -14.59
N ARG A 433 5.05 -1.53 -14.64
CA ARG A 433 6.10 -0.92 -15.47
C ARG A 433 7.12 -0.22 -14.60
N THR A 434 8.38 -0.31 -14.99
CA THR A 434 9.51 0.40 -14.34
C THR A 434 9.29 1.92 -14.32
N ILE A 435 8.79 2.47 -15.44
CA ILE A 435 8.41 3.88 -15.54
C ILE A 435 6.89 3.96 -15.43
N ARG A 436 6.42 4.61 -14.36
CA ARG A 436 4.98 4.78 -14.08
C ARG A 436 4.32 5.63 -15.16
N ILE A 437 3.28 5.09 -15.78
CA ILE A 437 2.43 5.78 -16.75
C ILE A 437 1.02 5.98 -16.14
N PRO A 438 0.39 7.16 -16.26
CA PRO A 438 -0.97 7.36 -15.78
C PRO A 438 -1.99 6.38 -16.39
N VAL A 439 -2.99 5.96 -15.60
CA VAL A 439 -3.97 4.92 -15.99
C VAL A 439 -4.67 5.21 -17.32
N HIS A 440 -5.13 6.45 -17.54
CA HIS A 440 -5.82 6.83 -18.79
C HIS A 440 -4.92 6.70 -20.05
N MET A 441 -3.60 6.85 -19.90
CA MET A 441 -2.66 6.64 -21.00
C MET A 441 -2.50 5.15 -21.28
N ILE A 442 -2.47 4.29 -20.26
CA ILE A 442 -2.43 2.84 -20.42
C ILE A 442 -3.72 2.30 -21.07
N GLU A 443 -4.88 2.85 -20.70
CA GLU A 443 -6.15 2.56 -21.37
C GLU A 443 -6.10 2.92 -22.85
N THR A 444 -5.51 4.08 -23.18
CA THR A 444 -5.33 4.53 -24.56
C THR A 444 -4.39 3.60 -25.34
N ILE A 445 -3.26 3.18 -24.74
CA ILE A 445 -2.33 2.20 -25.31
C ILE A 445 -3.03 0.87 -25.58
N ASN A 446 -3.76 0.33 -24.60
CA ASN A 446 -4.49 -0.92 -24.77
C ASN A 446 -5.58 -0.83 -25.84
N LYS A 447 -6.27 0.31 -25.94
CA LYS A 447 -7.25 0.57 -27.01
C LYS A 447 -6.57 0.59 -28.39
N LEU A 448 -5.43 1.28 -28.52
CA LEU A 448 -4.59 1.27 -29.72
C LEU A 448 -4.14 -0.16 -30.08
N SER A 449 -3.61 -0.93 -29.14
CA SER A 449 -3.17 -2.31 -29.38
C SER A 449 -4.31 -3.26 -29.76
N ARG A 450 -5.53 -3.01 -29.27
CA ARG A 450 -6.72 -3.79 -29.67
C ARG A 450 -7.14 -3.46 -31.10
N ILE A 451 -7.21 -2.18 -31.45
CA ILE A 451 -7.59 -1.73 -32.80
C ILE A 451 -6.50 -2.11 -33.81
N SER A 452 -5.23 -2.00 -33.45
CA SER A 452 -4.10 -2.43 -34.28
C SER A 452 -4.20 -3.93 -34.61
N ARG A 453 -4.51 -4.79 -33.62
CA ARG A 453 -4.74 -6.22 -33.86
C ARG A 453 -5.96 -6.51 -34.74
N GLN A 454 -7.04 -5.75 -34.59
CA GLN A 454 -8.23 -5.87 -35.47
C GLN A 454 -7.89 -5.48 -36.91
N MET A 455 -7.20 -4.36 -37.12
CA MET A 455 -6.77 -3.93 -38.45
C MET A 455 -5.73 -4.85 -39.08
N LEU A 456 -4.83 -5.43 -38.29
CA LEU A 456 -3.90 -6.46 -38.76
C LEU A 456 -4.66 -7.68 -39.32
N GLN A 457 -5.74 -8.09 -38.65
CA GLN A 457 -6.58 -9.19 -39.11
C GLN A 457 -7.40 -8.84 -40.36
N GLU A 458 -7.88 -7.60 -40.47
CA GLU A 458 -8.67 -7.13 -41.62
C GLU A 458 -7.81 -6.87 -42.88
N LYS A 459 -6.65 -6.21 -42.72
CA LYS A 459 -5.79 -5.78 -43.82
C LYS A 459 -4.62 -6.72 -44.12
N GLY A 460 -4.31 -7.65 -43.22
CA GLY A 460 -3.18 -8.58 -43.36
C GLY A 460 -1.79 -7.94 -43.22
N ARG A 461 -1.70 -6.65 -42.86
CA ARG A 461 -0.45 -5.91 -42.60
C ARG A 461 -0.57 -5.02 -41.37
N GLU A 462 0.56 -4.62 -40.80
CA GLU A 462 0.56 -3.65 -39.69
C GLU A 462 -0.03 -2.30 -40.17
N PRO A 463 -0.93 -1.68 -39.38
CA PRO A 463 -1.55 -0.42 -39.74
C PRO A 463 -0.58 0.75 -39.54
N THR A 464 -0.68 1.76 -40.40
CA THR A 464 0.12 2.98 -40.23
C THR A 464 -0.43 3.86 -39.09
N PRO A 465 0.39 4.73 -38.48
CA PRO A 465 -0.08 5.66 -37.45
C PRO A 465 -1.23 6.57 -37.90
N GLU A 466 -1.25 6.93 -39.19
CA GLU A 466 -2.32 7.72 -39.82
C GLU A 466 -3.65 6.94 -39.85
N GLU A 467 -3.63 5.69 -40.31
CA GLU A 467 -4.81 4.81 -40.33
C GLU A 467 -5.34 4.52 -38.92
N LEU A 468 -4.44 4.37 -37.94
CA LEU A 468 -4.80 4.22 -36.53
C LEU A 468 -5.46 5.49 -35.97
N GLY A 469 -4.94 6.66 -36.35
CA GLY A 469 -5.49 7.97 -35.97
C GLY A 469 -6.90 8.18 -36.50
N GLU A 470 -7.13 7.87 -37.77
CA GLU A 470 -8.45 7.93 -38.40
C GLU A 470 -9.45 7.00 -37.69
N ARG A 471 -9.07 5.75 -37.43
CA ARG A 471 -9.95 4.78 -36.78
C ARG A 471 -10.27 5.10 -35.32
N MET A 472 -9.40 5.85 -34.65
CA MET A 472 -9.53 6.26 -33.24
C MET A 472 -10.02 7.69 -33.05
N GLU A 473 -10.27 8.43 -34.14
CA GLU A 473 -10.64 9.85 -34.10
C GLU A 473 -9.61 10.70 -33.32
N MET A 474 -8.32 10.39 -33.49
CA MET A 474 -7.21 11.06 -32.82
C MET A 474 -6.19 11.59 -33.83
N PRO A 475 -5.57 12.75 -33.58
CA PRO A 475 -4.49 13.26 -34.43
C PRO A 475 -3.30 12.28 -34.49
N GLU A 476 -2.70 12.13 -35.67
CA GLU A 476 -1.57 11.22 -35.91
C GLU A 476 -0.41 11.47 -34.93
N ASP A 477 -0.06 12.73 -34.68
CA ASP A 477 1.00 13.10 -33.74
C ASP A 477 0.76 12.54 -32.34
N LYS A 478 -0.51 12.53 -31.90
CA LYS A 478 -0.88 11.98 -30.59
C LYS A 478 -0.73 10.46 -30.59
N VAL A 479 -1.09 9.78 -31.68
CA VAL A 479 -0.89 8.33 -31.83
C VAL A 479 0.60 7.98 -31.81
N ARG A 480 1.43 8.70 -32.56
CA ARG A 480 2.89 8.51 -32.58
C ARG A 480 3.51 8.69 -31.18
N ARG A 481 3.09 9.71 -30.43
CA ARG A 481 3.52 9.90 -29.04
C ARG A 481 3.11 8.75 -28.13
N VAL A 482 1.88 8.26 -28.25
CA VAL A 482 1.39 7.14 -27.43
C VAL A 482 2.15 5.84 -27.76
N LEU A 483 2.42 5.58 -29.04
CA LEU A 483 3.25 4.45 -29.47
C LEU A 483 4.69 4.54 -28.93
N LYS A 484 5.26 5.75 -28.86
CA LYS A 484 6.60 5.97 -28.28
C LYS A 484 6.61 5.69 -26.77
N ILE A 485 5.59 6.14 -26.05
CA ILE A 485 5.45 5.93 -24.60
C ILE A 485 5.16 4.45 -24.27
N GLY A 486 4.47 3.73 -25.15
CA GLY A 486 4.08 2.34 -24.91
C GLY A 486 5.23 1.32 -24.88
N LYS A 487 6.43 1.69 -25.33
CA LYS A 487 7.61 0.82 -25.38
C LYS A 487 8.15 0.56 -23.97
N ASP A 488 8.46 -0.70 -23.68
CA ASP A 488 9.09 -1.08 -22.42
C ASP A 488 10.62 -0.86 -22.49
N PRO A 489 11.26 -0.47 -21.37
CA PRO A 489 12.72 -0.38 -21.31
C PRO A 489 13.35 -1.77 -21.45
N ILE A 490 14.52 -1.82 -22.06
CA ILE A 490 15.30 -3.04 -22.29
C ILE A 490 16.37 -3.12 -21.18
N SER A 491 16.71 -4.33 -20.73
CA SER A 491 17.81 -4.52 -19.77
C SER A 491 19.15 -4.14 -20.40
N MET A 492 20.03 -3.49 -19.63
CA MET A 492 21.41 -3.23 -20.07
C MET A 492 22.22 -4.52 -20.18
N GLU A 493 21.85 -5.54 -19.42
CA GLU A 493 22.44 -6.89 -19.46
C GLU A 493 21.90 -7.74 -20.61
N THR A 494 21.17 -7.16 -21.56
CA THR A 494 20.76 -7.92 -22.75
C THR A 494 22.00 -8.17 -23.60
N PRO A 495 22.41 -9.43 -23.86
CA PRO A 495 23.57 -9.73 -24.68
C PRO A 495 23.34 -9.24 -26.11
N VAL A 496 24.41 -8.76 -26.75
CA VAL A 496 24.38 -8.22 -28.11
C VAL A 496 25.24 -9.10 -29.02
N GLY A 497 24.59 -9.80 -29.95
CA GLY A 497 25.28 -10.72 -30.87
C GLY A 497 25.42 -12.14 -30.31
N ASP A 498 26.34 -12.91 -30.87
CA ASP A 498 26.62 -14.31 -30.50
C ASP A 498 27.73 -14.42 -29.44
N ASP A 499 28.44 -13.32 -29.14
CA ASP A 499 29.47 -13.27 -28.10
C ASP A 499 28.83 -13.01 -26.73
N GLU A 500 28.95 -13.98 -25.81
CA GLU A 500 28.32 -13.92 -24.47
C GLU A 500 28.87 -12.80 -23.57
N ASP A 501 30.03 -12.22 -23.92
CA ASP A 501 30.69 -11.20 -23.10
C ASP A 501 30.20 -9.76 -23.38
N THR A 502 29.57 -9.50 -24.54
CA THR A 502 29.17 -8.14 -24.91
C THR A 502 27.70 -7.86 -24.60
N HIS A 503 27.46 -6.87 -23.76
CA HIS A 503 26.12 -6.50 -23.31
C HIS A 503 25.70 -5.15 -23.90
N LEU A 504 24.39 -4.90 -23.98
CA LEU A 504 23.85 -3.64 -24.48
C LEU A 504 24.39 -2.42 -23.71
N GLY A 505 24.67 -2.60 -22.42
CA GLY A 505 25.26 -1.60 -21.54
C GLY A 505 26.64 -1.12 -22.00
N ASP A 506 27.44 -1.98 -22.63
CA ASP A 506 28.80 -1.64 -23.05
C ASP A 506 28.84 -0.63 -24.21
N PHE A 507 27.73 -0.53 -24.96
CA PHE A 507 27.55 0.42 -26.05
C PHE A 507 26.96 1.77 -25.62
N LEU A 508 26.59 1.91 -24.33
CA LEU A 508 26.04 3.15 -23.82
C LEU A 508 27.18 4.13 -23.49
N ASP A 509 27.51 4.98 -24.45
CA ASP A 509 28.44 6.09 -24.22
C ASP A 509 27.88 7.05 -23.16
N SER A 510 28.74 7.42 -22.21
CA SER A 510 28.43 8.43 -21.18
C SER A 510 28.01 9.80 -21.73
N ASP A 511 28.30 10.06 -23.02
CA ASP A 511 27.99 11.30 -23.73
C ASP A 511 26.57 11.37 -24.31
N SER A 512 25.89 10.23 -24.48
CA SER A 512 24.71 10.16 -25.35
C SER A 512 23.38 10.50 -24.66
N SER A 513 23.34 10.61 -23.33
CA SER A 513 22.07 10.65 -22.57
C SER A 513 21.78 11.95 -21.80
N LEU A 514 22.67 12.94 -21.82
CA LEU A 514 22.52 14.20 -21.07
C LEU A 514 22.75 15.40 -22.00
N GLY A 515 21.79 15.64 -22.91
CA GLY A 515 21.92 16.58 -24.04
C GLY A 515 22.56 17.94 -23.73
N GLU A 516 23.33 18.47 -24.68
CA GLU A 516 24.03 19.77 -24.79
C GLU A 516 24.85 20.28 -23.57
N SER A 517 24.62 19.79 -22.36
CA SER A 517 25.26 20.24 -21.12
C SER A 517 26.27 19.23 -20.55
N SER A 518 26.45 18.05 -21.16
CA SER A 518 27.45 17.06 -20.76
C SER A 518 28.75 17.08 -21.58
N TYR A 519 28.94 18.05 -22.48
CA TYR A 519 30.28 18.37 -22.99
C TYR A 519 31.26 18.83 -21.88
N VAL A 520 30.79 18.93 -20.63
CA VAL A 520 31.59 19.11 -19.43
C VAL A 520 32.41 17.85 -19.17
N GLY A 521 33.63 17.82 -19.70
CA GLY A 521 34.61 16.77 -19.42
C GLY A 521 35.43 16.34 -20.62
N SER A 522 35.01 16.65 -21.85
CA SER A 522 35.87 16.42 -23.02
C SER A 522 37.10 17.32 -22.91
N PRO A 523 38.33 16.77 -23.00
CA PRO A 523 39.55 17.57 -22.96
C PRO A 523 39.59 18.63 -24.08
N VAL A 524 38.95 18.33 -25.21
CA VAL A 524 38.86 19.26 -26.35
C VAL A 524 37.95 20.44 -26.01
N VAL A 525 36.73 20.18 -25.51
CA VAL A 525 35.79 21.26 -25.14
C VAL A 525 36.33 22.09 -23.97
N SER A 526 36.96 21.46 -22.99
CA SER A 526 37.59 22.17 -21.88
C SER A 526 38.75 23.06 -22.35
N ALA A 527 39.53 22.61 -23.34
CA ALA A 527 40.59 23.41 -23.95
C ALA A 527 40.06 24.56 -24.81
N THR A 528 38.95 24.37 -25.54
CA THR A 528 38.31 25.45 -26.29
C THR A 528 37.69 26.50 -25.37
N ASP A 529 37.06 26.09 -24.27
CA ASP A 529 36.48 26.99 -23.27
C ASP A 529 37.54 27.83 -22.55
N GLU A 530 38.65 27.20 -22.11
CA GLU A 530 39.76 27.93 -21.50
C GLU A 530 40.46 28.85 -22.52
N GLY A 531 40.60 28.40 -23.77
CA GLY A 531 41.11 29.23 -24.87
C GLY A 531 40.20 30.44 -25.16
N LEU A 532 38.88 30.26 -25.16
CA LEU A 532 37.90 31.34 -25.31
C LEU A 532 37.97 32.31 -24.13
N ARG A 533 38.14 31.79 -22.91
CA ARG A 533 38.30 32.61 -21.70
C ARG A 533 39.56 33.47 -21.75
N GLU A 534 40.68 32.91 -22.19
CA GLU A 534 41.93 33.66 -22.37
C GLU A 534 41.80 34.72 -23.48
N ALA A 535 41.22 34.35 -24.63
CA ALA A 535 41.00 35.26 -25.74
C ALA A 535 40.06 36.43 -25.36
N THR A 536 38.95 36.14 -24.66
CA THR A 536 38.03 37.17 -24.17
C THR A 536 38.69 38.08 -23.14
N LYS A 537 39.51 37.55 -22.22
CA LYS A 537 40.28 38.34 -21.26
C LYS A 537 41.29 39.26 -21.97
N GLY A 538 41.98 38.75 -22.99
CA GLY A 538 42.90 39.50 -23.84
C GLY A 538 42.20 40.65 -24.57
N VAL A 539 41.07 40.38 -25.24
CA VAL A 539 40.30 41.39 -25.98
C VAL A 539 39.68 42.46 -25.06
N LEU A 540 39.20 42.06 -23.87
CA LEU A 540 38.68 43.00 -22.86
C LEU A 540 39.78 43.92 -22.29
N SER A 541 41.04 43.46 -22.24
CA SER A 541 42.16 44.30 -21.80
C SER A 541 42.46 45.48 -22.74
N GLY A 542 42.10 45.36 -24.02
CA GLY A 542 42.25 46.42 -25.03
C GLY A 542 41.14 47.48 -25.02
N LEU A 543 40.15 47.36 -24.13
CA LEU A 543 39.14 48.39 -23.87
C LEU A 543 39.60 49.33 -22.75
N THR A 544 38.94 50.48 -22.62
CA THR A 544 39.20 51.35 -21.47
C THR A 544 38.77 50.65 -20.17
N ALA A 545 39.45 50.92 -19.05
CA ALA A 545 39.18 50.26 -17.76
C ALA A 545 37.69 50.33 -17.35
N ARG A 546 37.01 51.43 -17.70
CA ARG A 546 35.57 51.63 -17.44
C ARG A 546 34.68 50.78 -18.34
N GLU A 547 35.01 50.63 -19.63
CA GLU A 547 34.26 49.79 -20.58
C GLU A 547 34.44 48.30 -20.27
N ALA A 548 35.67 47.86 -19.97
CA ALA A 548 35.97 46.47 -19.64
C ALA A 548 35.28 46.02 -18.35
N LYS A 549 35.28 46.85 -17.31
CA LYS A 549 34.63 46.53 -16.03
C LYS A 549 33.10 46.50 -16.14
N VAL A 550 32.49 47.37 -16.94
CA VAL A 550 31.05 47.31 -17.24
C VAL A 550 30.68 45.99 -17.93
N LEU A 551 31.44 45.55 -18.95
CA LEU A 551 31.18 44.28 -19.63
C LEU A 551 31.39 43.06 -18.73
N ARG A 552 32.47 43.04 -17.91
CA ARG A 552 32.73 41.95 -16.97
C ARG A 552 31.60 41.76 -15.97
N MET A 553 31.15 42.85 -15.35
CA MET A 553 30.04 42.80 -14.40
C MET A 553 28.70 42.47 -15.07
N ARG A 554 28.46 42.98 -16.29
CA ARG A 554 27.18 42.77 -16.97
C ARG A 554 26.98 41.33 -17.42
N PHE A 555 28.05 40.68 -17.91
CA PHE A 555 28.01 39.31 -18.44
C PHE A 555 28.58 38.26 -17.48
N GLY A 556 29.00 38.66 -16.26
CA GLY A 556 29.56 37.74 -15.28
C GLY A 556 30.95 37.19 -15.62
N ILE A 557 31.72 37.87 -16.48
CA ILE A 557 33.05 37.39 -16.90
C ILE A 557 34.04 37.61 -15.74
N ASP A 558 34.64 36.51 -15.25
CA ASP A 558 35.48 36.46 -14.04
C ASP A 558 34.73 36.88 -12.74
N MET A 559 33.40 36.74 -12.72
CA MET A 559 32.56 36.98 -11.55
C MET A 559 31.57 35.84 -11.35
N ASN A 560 31.17 35.59 -10.10
CA ASN A 560 30.26 34.48 -9.79
C ASN A 560 28.83 34.70 -10.31
N THR A 561 28.44 35.95 -10.59
CA THR A 561 27.10 36.32 -11.04
C THR A 561 27.16 37.49 -12.02
N ASP A 562 26.22 37.52 -12.95
CA ASP A 562 25.95 38.68 -13.78
C ASP A 562 25.22 39.76 -12.97
N HIS A 563 25.40 41.03 -13.33
CA HIS A 563 24.77 42.16 -12.65
C HIS A 563 23.88 42.91 -13.63
N THR A 564 22.74 43.40 -13.16
CA THR A 564 21.82 44.20 -13.96
C THR A 564 22.39 45.59 -14.25
N LEU A 565 21.92 46.25 -15.32
CA LEU A 565 22.36 47.61 -15.69
C LEU A 565 22.19 48.64 -14.56
N GLU A 566 21.22 48.43 -13.68
CA GLU A 566 20.96 49.31 -12.54
C GLU A 566 21.96 49.07 -11.40
N GLU A 567 22.30 47.82 -11.11
CA GLU A 567 23.32 47.46 -10.12
C GLU A 567 24.72 47.90 -10.57
N VAL A 568 25.05 47.71 -11.85
CA VAL A 568 26.28 48.26 -12.43
C VAL A 568 26.26 49.79 -12.35
N GLY A 569 25.11 50.44 -12.61
CA GLY A 569 24.96 51.89 -12.49
C GLY A 569 25.26 52.42 -11.09
N LYS A 570 24.78 51.73 -10.06
CA LYS A 570 25.06 52.06 -8.65
C LYS A 570 26.55 51.98 -8.31
N GLN A 571 27.30 51.01 -8.84
CA GLN A 571 28.74 50.89 -8.56
C GLN A 571 29.61 51.94 -9.26
N PHE A 572 29.11 52.53 -10.36
CA PHE A 572 29.83 53.57 -11.11
C PHE A 572 29.28 54.99 -10.85
N ASP A 573 28.35 55.14 -9.91
CA ASP A 573 27.62 56.39 -9.60
C ASP A 573 27.00 57.06 -10.83
N VAL A 574 26.37 56.23 -11.68
CA VAL A 574 25.92 56.62 -13.02
C VAL A 574 24.53 56.05 -13.29
N THR A 575 23.70 56.81 -14.01
CA THR A 575 22.36 56.35 -14.40
C THR A 575 22.40 55.06 -15.24
N ARG A 576 21.39 54.20 -15.09
CA ARG A 576 21.19 52.98 -15.89
C ARG A 576 21.40 53.19 -17.40
N GLU A 577 20.82 54.25 -17.96
CA GLU A 577 20.91 54.53 -19.40
C GLU A 577 22.34 54.83 -19.85
N ARG A 578 23.13 55.46 -18.97
CA ARG A 578 24.53 55.74 -19.27
C ARG A 578 25.41 54.48 -19.24
N ILE A 579 25.09 53.48 -18.40
CA ILE A 579 25.75 52.16 -18.47
C ILE A 579 25.39 51.45 -19.78
N ARG A 580 24.12 51.47 -20.20
CA ARG A 580 23.68 50.92 -21.50
C ARG A 580 24.43 51.55 -22.69
N GLN A 581 24.65 52.85 -22.65
CA GLN A 581 25.45 53.55 -23.67
C GLN A 581 26.92 53.10 -23.68
N ILE A 582 27.52 52.91 -22.49
CA ILE A 582 28.91 52.44 -22.36
C ILE A 582 29.03 51.00 -22.89
N GLU A 583 28.08 50.12 -22.55
CA GLU A 583 27.98 48.75 -23.05
C GLU A 583 27.88 48.73 -24.59
N ALA A 584 26.90 49.43 -25.16
CA ALA A 584 26.70 49.47 -26.61
C ALA A 584 27.95 50.02 -27.34
N LYS A 585 28.61 51.03 -26.76
CA LYS A 585 29.85 51.57 -27.29
C LYS A 585 31.00 50.57 -27.21
N ALA A 586 31.13 49.84 -26.10
CA ALA A 586 32.15 48.81 -25.92
C ALA A 586 31.94 47.65 -26.90
N LEU A 587 30.70 47.13 -27.02
CA LEU A 587 30.36 46.09 -28.00
C LEU A 587 30.61 46.55 -29.44
N ARG A 588 30.32 47.80 -29.78
CA ARG A 588 30.63 48.36 -31.10
C ARG A 588 32.14 48.40 -31.39
N LYS A 589 32.98 48.67 -30.39
CA LYS A 589 34.45 48.60 -30.52
C LYS A 589 34.95 47.16 -30.68
N LEU A 590 34.34 46.22 -29.97
CA LEU A 590 34.68 44.80 -30.06
C LEU A 590 34.28 44.17 -31.40
N ARG A 591 33.24 44.71 -32.05
CA ARG A 591 32.82 44.32 -33.42
C ARG A 591 33.77 44.77 -34.53
N HIS A 592 34.78 45.58 -34.24
CA HIS A 592 35.76 45.98 -35.26
C HIS A 592 36.61 44.76 -35.68
N PRO A 593 36.84 44.51 -36.98
CA PRO A 593 37.49 43.29 -37.49
C PRO A 593 38.77 42.93 -36.74
N THR A 594 39.66 43.90 -36.54
CA THR A 594 40.94 43.73 -35.84
C THR A 594 40.83 43.12 -34.43
N ARG A 595 39.70 43.26 -33.74
CA ARG A 595 39.44 42.69 -32.41
C ARG A 595 38.49 41.49 -32.46
N SER A 596 37.54 41.50 -33.38
CA SER A 596 36.55 40.41 -33.50
C SER A 596 37.15 39.14 -34.10
N ASP A 597 38.18 39.23 -34.95
CA ASP A 597 38.69 38.07 -35.69
C ASP A 597 39.28 36.99 -34.76
N HIS A 598 39.83 37.38 -33.60
CA HIS A 598 40.30 36.46 -32.57
C HIS A 598 39.18 35.74 -31.80
N LEU A 599 37.97 36.31 -31.79
CA LEU A 599 36.80 35.73 -31.12
C LEU A 599 35.89 34.98 -32.10
N LYS A 600 35.93 35.34 -33.38
CA LYS A 600 35.17 34.65 -34.44
C LYS A 600 35.61 33.21 -34.64
N SER A 601 36.87 32.88 -34.38
CA SER A 601 37.39 31.51 -34.50
C SER A 601 36.76 30.53 -33.49
N PHE A 602 36.10 31.03 -32.45
CA PHE A 602 35.39 30.23 -31.45
C PHE A 602 33.88 30.14 -31.71
N LEU A 603 33.38 30.80 -32.75
CA LEU A 603 32.02 30.57 -33.24
C LEU A 603 32.11 29.40 -34.21
N ASP A 604 31.70 28.21 -33.78
CA ASP A 604 31.54 27.08 -34.69
C ASP A 604 30.59 27.50 -35.83
N GLU A 605 30.99 27.32 -37.09
CA GLU A 605 30.21 27.73 -38.27
C GLU A 605 28.86 26.99 -38.42
N THR A 606 28.50 26.14 -37.46
CA THR A 606 27.25 25.38 -37.41
C THR A 606 26.20 26.07 -36.53
N SER A 607 25.76 27.25 -36.95
CA SER A 607 24.46 27.83 -36.55
C SER A 607 23.68 28.29 -37.77
#